data_AF-A0A0R3TZ03-F1
#
_entry.id   AF-A0A0R3TZ03-F1
#
_cell.length_a   1.000
_cell.length_b   1.000
_cell.length_c   1.000
_cell.angle_alpha   90.00
_cell.angle_beta   90.00
_cell.angle_gamma   90.00
#
_symmetry.space_group_name_H-M   'P 1'
#
loop_
_entity.id
_entity.type
_entity.pdbx_description
1 polymer ?
#
loop_
_entity_poly.entity_id
_entity_poly.type
_entity_poly.pdbx_seq_one_letter_code
_entity_poly.pdbx_strand_id
1 'polypeptide(L)'
;MAPHIVNAYYNPRENHIYFPAGILQKPFYDANFPLALNYGGIGVVVGHEIAHAFDRQGSKFDAKGNLRQWWSESTRVDFEKNSECLVRQYGNYTVLGKNIDGQLTLSENIADNGGIKAAYRVRFNLYRESQLPT
;
A
#
# COMPACT_ATOMS: atom_id res chain seq x y z
N MET A 1 -11.93 8.96 -11.48
CA MET A 1 -11.82 10.11 -10.55
C MET A 1 -11.33 11.33 -11.33
N ALA A 2 -11.70 12.56 -10.96
CA ALA A 2 -11.26 13.76 -11.69
C ALA A 2 -9.77 14.10 -11.39
N PRO A 3 -9.01 14.68 -12.34
CA PRO A 3 -7.57 14.92 -12.17
C PRO A 3 -7.18 15.85 -11.01
N HIS A 4 -8.07 16.76 -10.59
CA HIS A 4 -7.81 17.74 -9.53
C HIS A 4 -7.99 17.19 -8.11
N ILE A 5 -8.47 15.95 -7.97
CA ILE A 5 -8.69 15.33 -6.66
C ILE A 5 -7.34 14.98 -6.03
N VAL A 6 -7.19 15.32 -4.74
CA VAL A 6 -6.03 14.94 -3.94
C VAL A 6 -6.28 13.58 -3.31
N ASN A 7 -6.08 12.51 -4.08
CA ASN A 7 -6.21 11.14 -3.63
C ASN A 7 -5.45 10.18 -4.57
N ALA A 8 -5.38 8.89 -4.24
CA ALA A 8 -4.99 7.79 -5.12
C ALA A 8 -5.95 6.61 -4.91
N TYR A 9 -5.98 5.66 -5.85
CA TYR A 9 -6.76 4.42 -5.65
C TYR A 9 -6.32 3.28 -6.58
N TYR A 10 -6.57 2.05 -6.13
CA TYR A 10 -6.50 0.82 -6.92
C TYR A 10 -7.90 0.37 -7.38
N ASN A 11 -8.00 -0.09 -8.63
CA ASN A 11 -9.19 -0.75 -9.16
C ASN A 11 -8.93 -2.23 -9.43
N PRO A 12 -9.51 -3.17 -8.64
CA PRO A 12 -9.26 -4.59 -8.81
C PRO A 12 -9.79 -5.18 -10.12
N ARG A 13 -10.85 -4.61 -10.71
CA ARG A 13 -11.44 -5.12 -11.96
C ARG A 13 -10.63 -4.79 -13.19
N GLU A 14 -9.87 -3.70 -13.13
CA GLU A 14 -8.96 -3.27 -14.19
C GLU A 14 -7.52 -3.65 -13.89
N ASN A 15 -7.23 -4.05 -12.64
CA ASN A 15 -5.89 -4.23 -12.11
C ASN A 15 -4.99 -3.00 -12.34
N HIS A 16 -5.55 -1.81 -12.09
CA HIS A 16 -4.91 -0.53 -12.34
C HIS A 16 -4.77 0.29 -11.05
N ILE A 17 -3.65 1.01 -10.92
CA ILE A 17 -3.43 2.04 -9.90
C ILE A 17 -3.54 3.42 -10.53
N TYR A 18 -4.21 4.34 -9.85
CA TYR A 18 -4.51 5.68 -10.37
C TYR A 18 -3.93 6.75 -9.44
N PHE A 19 -3.15 7.67 -10.02
CA PHE A 19 -2.62 8.85 -9.33
C PHE A 19 -3.08 10.12 -10.07
N PRO A 20 -4.23 10.69 -9.69
CA PRO A 20 -4.65 12.02 -10.12
C PRO A 20 -3.53 13.07 -9.97
N ALA A 21 -3.48 14.04 -10.90
CA ALA A 21 -2.50 15.12 -10.84
C ALA A 21 -2.54 15.89 -9.51
N GLY A 22 -3.72 15.98 -8.88
CA GLY A 22 -3.92 16.63 -7.59
C GLY A 22 -3.12 16.03 -6.44
N ILE A 23 -2.69 14.76 -6.47
CA ILE A 23 -1.84 14.19 -5.40
C ILE A 23 -0.34 14.42 -5.65
N LEU A 24 0.06 14.74 -6.89
CA LEU A 24 1.46 14.93 -7.30
C LEU A 24 1.97 16.34 -6.95
N GLN A 25 1.79 16.72 -5.69
CA GLN A 25 2.19 18.02 -5.13
C GLN A 25 2.73 17.86 -3.71
N LYS A 26 3.23 18.94 -3.11
CA LYS A 26 3.66 18.95 -1.71
C LYS A 26 2.50 18.60 -0.77
N PRO A 27 2.72 17.83 0.31
CA PRO A 27 4.02 17.28 0.76
C PRO A 27 4.39 15.94 0.10
N PHE A 28 3.55 15.37 -0.75
CA PHE A 28 3.76 14.02 -1.31
C PHE A 28 4.91 13.98 -2.33
N TYR A 29 4.99 14.98 -3.22
CA TYR A 29 5.99 15.05 -4.28
C TYR A 29 6.45 16.49 -4.56
N ASP A 30 7.76 16.65 -4.75
CA ASP A 30 8.36 17.79 -5.44
C ASP A 30 9.62 17.31 -6.16
N ALA A 31 9.84 17.75 -7.40
CA ALA A 31 11.01 17.37 -8.18
C ALA A 31 12.35 17.79 -7.52
N ASN A 32 12.32 18.81 -6.67
CA ASN A 32 13.47 19.35 -5.94
C ASN A 32 13.61 18.77 -4.53
N PHE A 33 12.70 17.90 -4.08
CA PHE A 33 12.84 17.26 -2.77
C PHE A 33 13.97 16.23 -2.77
N PRO A 34 14.70 16.09 -1.65
CA PRO A 34 15.56 14.94 -1.43
C PRO A 34 14.76 13.65 -1.67
N LEU A 35 15.38 12.65 -2.31
CA LEU A 35 14.72 11.38 -2.60
C LEU A 35 14.08 10.74 -1.35
N ALA A 36 14.64 10.95 -0.16
CA ALA A 36 14.05 10.46 1.08
C ALA A 36 12.62 10.99 1.30
N LEU A 37 12.34 12.26 0.99
CA LEU A 37 11.00 12.84 1.12
C LEU A 37 10.07 12.33 0.02
N ASN A 38 10.52 12.27 -1.24
CA ASN A 38 9.68 11.74 -2.32
C ASN A 38 9.32 10.26 -2.09
N TYR A 39 10.27 9.44 -1.64
CA TYR A 39 9.97 8.04 -1.31
C TYR A 39 9.17 7.89 -0.01
N GLY A 40 9.31 8.79 0.96
CA GLY A 40 8.50 8.81 2.18
C GLY A 40 7.09 9.37 1.98
N GLY A 41 6.88 10.20 0.96
CA GLY A 41 5.58 10.73 0.54
C GLY A 41 4.98 9.89 -0.57
N ILE A 42 5.09 10.33 -1.82
CA ILE A 42 4.46 9.68 -2.97
C ILE A 42 4.91 8.22 -3.16
N GLY A 43 6.16 7.87 -2.78
CA GLY A 43 6.62 6.49 -2.84
C GLY A 43 5.83 5.54 -1.94
N VAL A 44 5.45 6.00 -0.74
CA VAL A 44 4.58 5.22 0.17
C VAL A 44 3.19 5.07 -0.44
N VAL A 45 2.62 6.14 -0.99
CA VAL A 45 1.30 6.10 -1.66
C VAL A 45 1.33 5.12 -2.83
N VAL A 46 2.37 5.15 -3.66
CA VAL A 46 2.52 4.19 -4.77
C VAL A 46 2.60 2.75 -4.26
N GLY A 47 3.39 2.51 -3.21
CA GLY A 47 3.48 1.19 -2.60
C GLY A 47 2.16 0.72 -1.98
N HIS A 48 1.39 1.63 -1.39
CA HIS A 48 0.08 1.38 -0.80
C HIS A 48 -0.92 0.93 -1.87
N GLU A 49 -1.03 1.66 -2.99
CA GLU A 49 -1.94 1.29 -4.08
C GLU A 49 -1.56 -0.04 -4.75
N ILE A 50 -0.26 -0.36 -4.83
CA ILE A 50 0.19 -1.68 -5.31
C ILE A 50 -0.21 -2.77 -4.31
N ALA A 51 -0.07 -2.52 -3.01
CA ALA A 51 -0.40 -3.49 -1.98
C ALA A 51 -1.91 -3.81 -1.92
N HIS A 52 -2.79 -2.88 -2.33
CA HIS A 52 -4.21 -3.17 -2.50
C HIS A 52 -4.50 -4.31 -3.48
N ALA A 53 -3.65 -4.55 -4.49
CA ALA A 53 -3.79 -5.72 -5.37
C ALA A 53 -3.65 -7.06 -4.64
N PHE A 54 -3.06 -7.06 -3.45
CA PHE A 54 -2.74 -8.25 -2.66
C PHE A 54 -3.36 -8.24 -1.27
N ASP A 55 -4.16 -7.23 -0.92
CA ASP A 55 -4.83 -7.15 0.38
C ASP A 55 -5.97 -8.17 0.50
N ARG A 56 -6.72 -8.14 1.61
CA ARG A 56 -7.83 -9.09 1.87
C ARG A 56 -8.87 -9.15 0.74
N GLN A 57 -9.11 -8.05 0.04
CA GLN A 57 -10.09 -7.94 -1.04
C GLN A 57 -9.44 -8.09 -2.41
N GLY A 58 -8.32 -7.40 -2.66
CA GLY A 58 -7.62 -7.45 -3.95
C GLY A 58 -7.08 -8.84 -4.28
N SER A 59 -6.60 -9.59 -3.28
CA SER A 59 -6.13 -10.98 -3.46
C SER A 59 -7.17 -11.95 -4.02
N LYS A 60 -8.46 -11.57 -4.07
CA LYS A 60 -9.53 -12.37 -4.68
C LYS A 60 -9.66 -12.16 -6.20
N PHE A 61 -8.95 -11.18 -6.75
CA PHE A 61 -8.95 -10.85 -8.17
C PHE A 61 -7.67 -11.35 -8.82
N ASP A 62 -7.79 -12.02 -9.97
CA ASP A 62 -6.63 -12.45 -10.74
C ASP A 62 -6.01 -11.28 -11.52
N ALA A 63 -4.88 -11.53 -12.21
CA ALA A 63 -4.14 -10.50 -12.95
C ALA A 63 -4.94 -9.82 -14.09
N LYS A 64 -6.10 -10.38 -14.48
CA LYS A 64 -7.01 -9.81 -15.49
C LYS A 64 -8.22 -9.13 -14.85
N GLY A 65 -8.25 -9.02 -13.53
CA GLY A 65 -9.33 -8.41 -12.76
C GLY A 65 -10.58 -9.27 -12.61
N ASN A 66 -10.47 -10.59 -12.79
CA ASN A 66 -11.59 -11.50 -12.56
C ASN A 66 -11.63 -11.96 -11.09
N LEU A 67 -12.81 -11.98 -10.49
CA LEU A 67 -13.02 -12.58 -9.17
C LEU A 67 -12.86 -14.11 -9.28
N ARG A 68 -11.71 -14.62 -8.84
CA ARG A 68 -11.34 -16.03 -8.96
C ARG A 68 -10.35 -16.40 -7.86
N GLN A 69 -10.52 -17.56 -7.23
CA GLN A 69 -9.47 -18.10 -6.36
C GLN A 69 -8.29 -18.54 -7.24
N TRP A 70 -7.19 -17.80 -7.16
CA TRP A 70 -5.95 -18.08 -7.88
C TRP A 70 -4.78 -18.45 -6.96
N TRP A 71 -4.99 -18.36 -5.63
CA TRP A 71 -4.06 -18.89 -4.64
C TRP A 71 -4.36 -20.35 -4.33
N SER A 72 -3.31 -21.10 -4.00
CA SER A 72 -3.47 -22.39 -3.34
C SER A 72 -4.15 -22.21 -1.98
N GLU A 73 -4.81 -23.26 -1.51
CA GLU A 73 -5.42 -23.25 -0.17
C GLU A 73 -4.41 -22.95 0.93
N SER A 74 -3.21 -23.54 0.84
CA SER A 74 -2.12 -23.29 1.79
C SER A 74 -1.74 -21.80 1.86
N THR A 75 -1.63 -21.13 0.70
CA THR A 75 -1.31 -19.71 0.63
C THR A 75 -2.41 -18.86 1.25
N ARG A 76 -3.68 -19.25 1.04
CA ARG A 76 -4.82 -18.55 1.63
C ARG A 76 -4.81 -18.64 3.16
N VAL A 77 -4.60 -19.84 3.69
CA VAL A 77 -4.51 -20.07 5.14
C VAL A 77 -3.36 -19.28 5.75
N ASP A 78 -2.18 -19.30 5.12
CA ASP A 78 -1.01 -18.55 5.60
C ASP A 78 -1.25 -17.04 5.55
N PHE A 79 -1.90 -16.53 4.49
CA PHE A 79 -2.25 -15.12 4.38
C PHE A 79 -3.20 -14.70 5.51
N GLU A 80 -4.26 -15.46 5.76
CA GLU A 80 -5.23 -15.17 6.82
C GLU A 80 -4.55 -15.16 8.18
N LYS A 81 -3.78 -16.21 8.49
CA LYS A 81 -3.00 -16.32 9.73
C LYS A 81 -2.04 -15.15 9.95
N ASN A 82 -1.33 -14.73 8.91
CA ASN A 82 -0.39 -13.60 9.00
C ASN A 82 -1.12 -12.27 9.17
N SER A 83 -2.25 -12.09 8.48
CA SER A 83 -3.05 -10.87 8.55
C SER A 83 -3.73 -10.67 9.91
N GLU A 84 -3.99 -11.74 10.67
CA GLU A 84 -4.52 -11.63 12.04
C GLU A 84 -3.63 -10.81 12.98
N CYS A 85 -2.31 -10.76 12.73
CA CYS A 85 -1.40 -9.92 13.51
C CYS A 85 -1.82 -8.45 13.44
N LEU A 86 -2.17 -7.98 12.24
CA LEU A 86 -2.63 -6.60 12.02
C LEU A 86 -4.03 -6.38 12.58
N VAL A 87 -4.93 -7.36 12.48
CA VAL A 87 -6.27 -7.29 13.11
C VAL A 87 -6.12 -7.08 14.61
N ARG A 88 -5.29 -7.89 15.28
CA ARG A 88 -5.05 -7.78 16.72
C ARG A 88 -4.36 -6.47 17.10
N GLN A 89 -3.34 -6.07 16.34
CA GLN A 89 -2.60 -4.84 16.59
C GLN A 89 -3.52 -3.61 16.51
N TYR A 90 -4.22 -3.43 15.39
CA TYR A 90 -5.06 -2.26 15.18
C TYR A 90 -6.33 -2.31 16.03
N GLY A 91 -6.87 -3.51 16.30
CA GLY A 91 -7.98 -3.70 17.23
C GLY A 91 -7.69 -3.29 18.67
N ASN A 92 -6.41 -3.19 19.05
CA ASN A 92 -5.97 -2.75 20.37
C ASN A 92 -5.76 -1.23 20.45
N TYR A 93 -5.99 -0.48 19.37
CA TYR A 93 -5.90 0.98 19.40
C TYR A 93 -7.24 1.59 19.82
N THR A 94 -7.15 2.58 20.72
CA THR A 94 -8.27 3.41 21.15
C THR A 94 -8.05 4.85 20.73
N VAL A 95 -8.99 5.43 20.00
CA VAL A 95 -8.96 6.82 19.54
C VAL A 95 -10.22 7.52 20.04
N LEU A 96 -10.04 8.64 20.76
CA LEU A 96 -11.15 9.42 21.32
C LEU A 96 -12.17 8.57 22.11
N GLY A 97 -11.67 7.57 22.85
CA GLY A 97 -12.49 6.65 23.66
C GLY A 97 -13.19 5.55 22.87
N LYS A 98 -12.93 5.37 21.58
CA LYS A 98 -13.48 4.29 20.75
C LYS A 98 -12.37 3.37 20.27
N ASN A 99 -12.61 2.06 20.32
CA ASN A 99 -11.67 1.09 19.75
C ASN A 99 -11.80 1.07 18.24
N ILE A 100 -10.66 0.95 17.56
CA ILE A 100 -10.62 0.71 16.12
C ILE A 100 -11.07 -0.73 15.86
N ASP A 101 -11.88 -0.94 14.83
CA ASP A 101 -12.18 -2.28 14.33
C ASP A 101 -11.04 -2.73 13.41
N GLY A 102 -10.16 -3.59 13.94
CA GLY A 102 -9.02 -4.14 13.21
C GLY A 102 -9.41 -5.02 12.03
N GLN A 103 -10.62 -5.62 12.04
CA GLN A 103 -11.13 -6.42 10.93
C GLN A 103 -11.65 -5.54 9.80
N LEU A 104 -12.35 -4.45 10.16
CA LEU A 104 -12.85 -3.44 9.22
C LEU A 104 -11.71 -2.72 8.49
N THR A 105 -10.65 -2.38 9.21
CA THR A 105 -9.50 -1.60 8.68
C THR A 105 -8.42 -2.46 8.02
N LEU A 106 -8.57 -3.79 8.00
CA LEU A 106 -7.49 -4.71 7.65
C LEU A 106 -6.88 -4.48 6.26
N SER A 107 -7.69 -4.20 5.23
CA SER A 107 -7.18 -3.96 3.87
C SER A 107 -6.25 -2.75 3.83
N GLU A 108 -6.68 -1.62 4.40
CA GLU A 108 -5.88 -0.39 4.51
C GLU A 108 -4.62 -0.62 5.35
N ASN A 109 -4.74 -1.33 6.48
CA ASN A 109 -3.60 -1.63 7.33
C ASN A 109 -2.54 -2.48 6.60
N ILE A 110 -2.96 -3.45 5.78
CA ILE A 110 -2.05 -4.24 4.93
C ILE A 110 -1.39 -3.33 3.91
N ALA A 111 -2.16 -2.46 3.25
CA ALA A 111 -1.66 -1.55 2.22
C ALA A 111 -0.64 -0.54 2.79
N ASP A 112 -0.91 0.05 3.95
CA ASP A 112 0.00 0.97 4.64
C ASP A 112 1.33 0.29 5.01
N ASN A 113 1.26 -0.88 5.65
CA ASN A 113 2.46 -1.61 6.08
C ASN A 113 3.27 -2.13 4.87
N GLY A 114 2.58 -2.60 3.83
CA GLY A 114 3.22 -3.01 2.58
C GLY A 114 3.87 -1.85 1.84
N GLY A 115 3.15 -0.73 1.74
CA GLY A 115 3.57 0.46 1.01
C GLY A 115 4.79 1.12 1.61
N ILE A 116 4.80 1.35 2.93
CA ILE A 116 5.95 1.95 3.60
C ILE A 116 7.19 1.04 3.54
N LYS A 117 7.00 -0.28 3.68
CA LYS A 117 8.08 -1.26 3.57
C LYS A 117 8.69 -1.27 2.17
N ALA A 118 7.85 -1.27 1.13
CA ALA A 118 8.31 -1.25 -0.26
C ALA A 118 9.06 0.05 -0.58
N ALA A 119 8.48 1.20 -0.23
CA ALA A 119 9.07 2.50 -0.48
C ALA A 119 10.43 2.67 0.22
N TYR A 120 10.51 2.27 1.49
CA TYR A 120 11.76 2.28 2.25
C TYR A 120 12.82 1.38 1.61
N ARG A 121 12.46 0.15 1.21
CA ARG A 121 13.38 -0.79 0.58
C ARG A 121 13.96 -0.23 -0.72
N VAL A 122 13.15 0.39 -1.57
CA VAL A 122 13.62 1.02 -2.81
C VAL A 122 14.57 2.17 -2.49
N ARG A 123 14.20 3.07 -1.57
CA ARG A 123 15.05 4.19 -1.15
C ARG A 123 16.39 3.73 -0.57
N PHE A 124 16.39 2.63 0.18
CA PHE A 124 17.58 2.04 0.76
C PHE A 124 18.48 1.40 -0.31
N ASN A 125 17.90 0.73 -1.31
CA ASN A 125 18.67 0.16 -2.43
C ASN A 125 19.34 1.25 -3.27
N LEU A 126 18.60 2.31 -3.63
CA LEU A 126 19.17 3.46 -4.36
C LEU A 126 20.31 4.13 -3.59
N TYR A 127 20.18 4.22 -2.25
CA TYR A 127 21.27 4.68 -1.42
C TYR A 127 22.51 3.81 -1.58
N ARG A 128 22.36 2.48 -1.43
CA ARG A 128 23.49 1.55 -1.55
C ARG A 128 24.15 1.62 -2.91
N GLU A 129 23.37 1.70 -3.97
CA GLU A 129 23.87 1.83 -5.35
C GLU A 129 24.66 3.12 -5.55
N SER A 130 24.23 4.24 -4.95
CA SER A 130 24.97 5.50 -5.01
C SER A 130 26.32 5.49 -4.27
N GLN A 131 26.56 4.49 -3.41
CA GLN A 131 27.83 4.32 -2.69
C GLN A 131 28.79 3.36 -3.39
N LEU A 132 28.39 2.71 -4.49
CA LEU A 132 29.28 1.82 -5.24
C LEU A 132 30.32 2.64 -6.02
N PRO A 133 31.60 2.23 -6.03
CA PRO A 133 32.61 2.89 -6.87
C PRO A 133 32.25 2.74 -8.35
N THR A 134 32.37 3.83 -9.10
CA THR A 134 32.20 3.89 -10.56
C THR A 134 33.28 3.13 -11.31
#